data_AF-A0A1S4EPZ2-F1
#
_entry.id   AF-A0A1S4EPZ2-F1
#
_cell.length_a   1.000
_cell.length_b   1.000
_cell.length_c   1.000
_cell.angle_alpha   90.00
_cell.angle_beta   90.00
_cell.angle_gamma   90.00
#
_symmetry.space_group_name_H-M   'P 1'
#
loop_
_entity.id
_entity.type
_entity.pdbx_description
1 polymer ?
#
loop_
_entity_poly.entity_id
_entity_poly.type
_entity_poly.pdbx_seq_one_letter_code
_entity_poly.pdbx_strand_id
1 'polypeptide(L)'
;MYADDIKIFKVIQSTSDCEKLQEDFDTVQNWMNSIGLKFHPNKCYKMSYTKSKTIIPYTYHIGDINLENIESYSDLGVTISNKLNWTEHIQDITSKSYKKLGMVIRFCKMIEDPDAILLLYNTIVRSKIEYCSPIWTPKTQTAMYAIERVQRCFVRYLFQKLNGFYPKYPNYIEYETLIENLPIESLESRLKNNQTKYLKNILTNRINSSELTSNIKFRVADARLRDNPDNNLFLVPKDETPSPTISAMKHYNTMNQKPDLFI
;
A
#
# COMPACT_ATOMS: atom_id res chain seq x y z
N MET A 1 -12.56 12.19 4.91
CA MET A 1 -12.26 13.53 4.37
C MET A 1 -10.82 13.86 4.71
N TYR A 2 -10.08 14.46 3.80
CA TYR A 2 -8.72 14.96 4.05
C TYR A 2 -8.57 16.31 3.36
N ALA A 3 -8.28 17.38 4.12
CA ALA A 3 -8.29 18.75 3.59
C ALA A 3 -9.58 19.02 2.79
N ASP A 4 -9.45 19.41 1.52
CA ASP A 4 -10.54 19.65 0.56
C ASP A 4 -11.10 18.38 -0.10
N ASP A 5 -10.42 17.24 0.02
CA ASP A 5 -10.85 15.99 -0.58
C ASP A 5 -11.97 15.32 0.25
N ILE A 6 -13.19 15.37 -0.29
CA ILE A 6 -14.37 14.68 0.22
C ILE A 6 -14.54 13.35 -0.52
N LYS A 7 -14.88 12.30 0.22
CA LYS A 7 -15.13 10.97 -0.33
C LYS A 7 -16.39 10.41 0.30
N ILE A 8 -17.30 9.93 -0.52
CA ILE A 8 -18.59 9.37 -0.11
C ILE A 8 -18.66 7.98 -0.72
N PHE A 9 -19.03 7.00 0.08
CA PHE A 9 -19.08 5.61 -0.32
C PHE A 9 -20.41 5.01 0.09
N LYS A 10 -20.98 4.19 -0.78
CA LYS A 10 -22.22 3.46 -0.50
C LYS A 10 -22.19 2.10 -1.18
N VAL A 11 -22.73 1.10 -0.51
CA VAL A 11 -22.99 -0.20 -1.13
C VAL A 11 -24.21 -0.06 -2.02
N ILE A 12 -24.08 -0.41 -3.29
CA ILE A 12 -25.14 -0.30 -4.29
C ILE A 12 -25.62 -1.70 -4.67
N GLN A 13 -26.88 -2.02 -4.34
CA GLN A 13 -27.53 -3.29 -4.70
C GLN A 13 -28.73 -3.08 -5.64
N SER A 14 -29.27 -1.87 -5.66
CA SER A 14 -30.46 -1.48 -6.42
C SER A 14 -30.35 -0.05 -6.94
N THR A 15 -31.24 0.33 -7.86
CA THR A 15 -31.38 1.72 -8.32
C THR A 15 -31.77 2.67 -7.19
N SER A 16 -32.54 2.21 -6.19
CA SER A 16 -32.86 3.00 -5.00
C SER A 16 -31.62 3.37 -4.18
N ASP A 17 -30.60 2.50 -4.16
CA ASP A 17 -29.34 2.84 -3.48
C ASP A 17 -28.57 3.91 -4.25
N CYS A 18 -28.68 3.92 -5.58
CA CYS A 18 -28.11 4.98 -6.40
C CYS A 18 -28.80 6.32 -6.11
N GLU A 19 -30.13 6.35 -6.06
CA GLU A 19 -30.90 7.56 -5.72
C GLU A 19 -30.50 8.11 -4.35
N LYS A 20 -30.38 7.25 -3.33
CA LYS A 20 -29.89 7.65 -2.01
C LYS A 20 -28.45 8.19 -2.04
N LEU A 21 -27.57 7.64 -2.87
CA LEU A 21 -26.21 8.20 -3.03
C LEU A 21 -26.25 9.56 -3.74
N GLN A 22 -27.18 9.76 -4.67
CA GLN A 22 -27.40 11.07 -5.29
C GLN A 22 -27.92 12.09 -4.26
N GLU A 23 -28.86 11.70 -3.39
CA GLU A 23 -29.33 12.54 -2.27
C GLU A 23 -28.17 12.92 -1.32
N ASP A 24 -27.24 12.00 -1.06
CA ASP A 24 -26.02 12.26 -0.29
C ASP A 24 -25.15 13.34 -1.00
N PHE A 25 -25.00 13.26 -2.34
CA PHE A 25 -24.28 14.28 -3.13
C PHE A 25 -24.97 15.64 -3.11
N ASP A 26 -26.30 15.68 -3.25
CA ASP A 26 -27.10 16.90 -3.24
C ASP A 26 -27.01 17.60 -1.87
N THR A 27 -27.02 16.81 -0.79
CA THR A 27 -26.83 17.30 0.58
C THR A 27 -25.48 18.00 0.74
N VAL A 28 -24.41 17.38 0.26
CA VAL A 28 -23.07 17.98 0.33
C VAL A 28 -22.95 19.22 -0.56
N GLN A 29 -23.55 19.19 -1.76
CA GLN A 29 -23.59 20.36 -2.65
C GLN A 29 -24.32 21.55 -2.01
N ASN A 30 -25.46 21.30 -1.35
CA ASN A 30 -26.21 22.34 -0.63
C ASN A 30 -25.41 22.91 0.54
N TRP A 31 -24.73 22.04 1.29
CA TRP A 31 -23.82 22.48 2.35
C TRP A 31 -22.68 23.34 1.81
N MET A 32 -21.99 22.91 0.74
CA MET A 32 -20.92 23.68 0.09
C MET A 32 -21.41 25.06 -0.36
N ASN A 33 -22.61 25.14 -0.96
CA ASN A 33 -23.23 26.40 -1.36
C ASN A 33 -23.50 27.31 -0.15
N SER A 34 -23.98 26.74 0.98
CA SER A 34 -24.27 27.50 2.20
C SER A 34 -23.03 28.14 2.83
N ILE A 35 -21.85 27.53 2.65
CA ILE A 35 -20.56 28.05 3.14
C ILE A 35 -19.79 28.84 2.06
N GLY A 36 -20.40 29.08 0.89
CA GLY A 36 -19.80 29.85 -0.20
C GLY A 36 -18.68 29.14 -0.96
N LEU A 37 -18.57 27.81 -0.86
CA LEU A 37 -17.59 27.00 -1.58
C LEU A 37 -18.21 26.33 -2.81
N LYS A 38 -17.37 26.03 -3.80
CA LYS A 38 -17.77 25.33 -5.02
C LYS A 38 -16.84 24.16 -5.29
N PHE A 39 -17.41 23.06 -5.79
CA PHE A 39 -16.61 21.95 -6.29
C PHE A 39 -15.87 22.32 -7.56
N HIS A 40 -14.67 21.78 -7.72
CA HIS A 40 -13.93 21.88 -8.98
C HIS A 40 -14.43 20.78 -9.93
N PRO A 41 -15.08 21.11 -11.06
CA PRO A 41 -15.75 20.13 -11.93
C PRO A 41 -14.82 19.00 -12.38
N ASN A 42 -13.62 19.36 -12.86
CA ASN A 42 -12.62 18.41 -13.36
C ASN A 42 -11.82 17.71 -12.25
N LYS A 43 -12.28 17.73 -11.00
CA LYS A 43 -11.67 16.98 -9.89
C LYS A 43 -12.67 16.08 -9.17
N CYS A 44 -13.93 16.08 -9.63
CA CYS A 44 -14.99 15.29 -9.06
C CYS A 44 -15.27 14.10 -9.98
N TYR A 45 -15.11 12.90 -9.47
CA TYR A 45 -15.23 11.67 -10.23
C TYR A 45 -16.00 10.63 -9.44
N LYS A 46 -16.57 9.65 -10.14
CA LYS A 46 -17.07 8.43 -9.52
C LYS A 46 -16.22 7.23 -9.94
N MET A 47 -16.12 6.26 -9.04
CA MET A 47 -15.52 4.97 -9.35
C MET A 47 -16.27 3.86 -8.63
N SER A 48 -16.54 2.78 -9.35
CA SER A 48 -17.26 1.62 -8.83
C SER A 48 -16.32 0.44 -8.63
N TYR A 49 -16.44 -0.23 -7.49
CA TYR A 49 -15.74 -1.48 -7.21
C TYR A 49 -16.75 -2.63 -7.19
N THR A 50 -16.58 -3.61 -8.08
CA THR A 50 -17.47 -4.76 -8.10
C THR A 50 -16.81 -6.00 -8.70
N LYS A 51 -17.19 -7.17 -8.18
CA LYS A 51 -16.93 -8.47 -8.82
C LYS A 51 -18.09 -8.93 -9.70
N SER A 52 -19.24 -8.25 -9.61
CA SER A 52 -20.42 -8.56 -10.41
C SER A 52 -20.15 -8.29 -11.87
N LYS A 53 -20.64 -9.17 -12.74
CA LYS A 53 -20.66 -8.93 -14.20
C LYS A 53 -21.79 -7.96 -14.59
N THR A 54 -22.80 -7.81 -13.74
CA THR A 54 -23.93 -6.91 -13.95
C THR A 54 -23.70 -5.65 -13.14
N ILE A 55 -23.55 -4.52 -13.84
CA ILE A 55 -23.40 -3.19 -13.26
C ILE A 55 -24.72 -2.46 -13.47
N ILE A 56 -25.19 -1.75 -12.43
CA ILE A 56 -26.35 -0.86 -12.55
C ILE A 56 -25.87 0.43 -13.22
N PRO A 57 -26.31 0.74 -14.45
CA PRO A 57 -25.94 1.99 -15.09
C PRO A 57 -26.66 3.14 -14.38
N TYR A 58 -25.89 4.06 -13.80
CA TYR A 58 -26.42 5.26 -13.15
C TYR A 58 -25.45 6.43 -13.33
N THR A 59 -25.98 7.58 -13.72
CA THR A 59 -25.22 8.82 -13.87
C THR A 59 -25.46 9.69 -12.65
N TYR A 60 -24.42 9.87 -11.84
CA TYR A 60 -24.43 10.78 -10.73
C TYR A 60 -24.01 12.16 -11.18
N HIS A 61 -24.49 13.19 -10.50
CA HIS A 61 -24.13 14.58 -10.75
C HIS A 61 -23.87 15.34 -9.45
N ILE A 62 -23.13 16.43 -9.54
CA ILE A 62 -22.92 17.41 -8.47
C ILE A 62 -23.30 18.77 -9.05
N GLY A 63 -24.44 19.32 -8.61
CA GLY A 63 -25.07 20.45 -9.29
C GLY A 63 -25.39 20.08 -10.75
N ASP A 64 -24.94 20.92 -11.69
CA ASP A 64 -25.15 20.70 -13.13
C ASP A 64 -24.07 19.82 -13.80
N ILE A 65 -23.14 19.26 -13.02
CA ILE A 65 -21.96 18.55 -13.53
C ILE A 65 -22.14 17.04 -13.34
N ASN A 66 -22.16 16.30 -14.45
CA ASN A 66 -22.14 14.83 -14.42
C ASN A 66 -20.77 14.31 -13.98
N LEU A 67 -20.76 13.37 -13.05
CA LEU A 67 -19.54 12.71 -12.59
C LEU A 67 -19.05 11.70 -13.62
N GLU A 68 -17.83 11.93 -14.12
CA GLU A 68 -17.12 10.99 -14.98
C GLU A 68 -16.78 9.70 -14.22
N ASN A 69 -16.97 8.56 -14.90
CA ASN A 69 -16.58 7.26 -14.37
C ASN A 69 -15.12 6.98 -14.73
N ILE A 70 -14.27 6.85 -13.72
CA ILE A 70 -12.84 6.60 -13.91
C ILE A 70 -12.46 5.15 -13.55
N GLU A 71 -11.35 4.67 -14.10
CA GLU A 71 -10.83 3.32 -13.81
C GLU A 71 -9.73 3.30 -12.76
N SER A 72 -9.05 4.43 -12.57
CA SER A 72 -8.03 4.61 -11.54
C SER A 72 -8.04 6.05 -11.05
N TYR A 73 -7.66 6.23 -9.78
CA TYR A 73 -7.44 7.54 -9.18
C TYR A 73 -6.28 7.48 -8.19
N SER A 74 -5.62 8.62 -8.00
CA SER A 74 -4.56 8.75 -7.01
C SER A 74 -5.07 9.52 -5.80
N ASP A 75 -4.99 8.89 -4.63
CA ASP A 75 -5.39 9.47 -3.35
C ASP A 75 -4.23 9.46 -2.37
N LEU A 76 -3.86 10.64 -1.87
CA LEU A 76 -2.74 10.84 -0.94
C LEU A 76 -1.44 10.14 -1.37
N GLY A 77 -1.19 10.01 -2.68
CA GLY A 77 -0.01 9.34 -3.23
C GLY A 77 -0.14 7.83 -3.47
N VAL A 78 -1.32 7.24 -3.25
CA VAL A 78 -1.64 5.83 -3.56
C VAL A 78 -2.60 5.78 -4.74
N THR A 79 -2.23 5.02 -5.78
CA THR A 79 -3.09 4.84 -6.96
C THR A 79 -3.97 3.62 -6.77
N ILE A 80 -5.29 3.80 -6.83
CA ILE A 80 -6.28 2.75 -6.62
C ILE A 80 -7.04 2.56 -7.93
N SER A 81 -7.05 1.32 -8.42
CA SER A 81 -7.82 0.91 -9.60
C SER A 81 -9.19 0.36 -9.20
N ASN A 82 -10.19 0.52 -10.06
CA ASN A 82 -11.52 -0.10 -9.96
C ASN A 82 -11.48 -1.64 -9.84
N LYS A 83 -10.39 -2.26 -10.30
CA LYS A 83 -10.11 -3.70 -10.18
C LYS A 83 -9.43 -4.09 -8.87
N LEU A 84 -9.16 -3.13 -7.97
CA LEU A 84 -8.45 -3.32 -6.69
C LEU A 84 -7.12 -4.07 -6.83
N ASN A 85 -6.40 -3.81 -7.92
CA ASN A 85 -5.03 -4.30 -8.10
C ASN A 85 -4.04 -3.14 -8.05
N TRP A 86 -2.80 -3.46 -7.71
CA TRP A 86 -1.74 -2.47 -7.47
C TRP A 86 -0.79 -2.31 -8.64
N THR A 87 -1.11 -2.84 -9.83
CA THR A 87 -0.18 -2.89 -10.96
C THR A 87 0.24 -1.48 -11.40
N GLU A 88 -0.73 -0.60 -11.60
CA GLU A 88 -0.50 0.79 -12.00
C GLU A 88 0.27 1.56 -10.93
N HIS A 89 -0.12 1.41 -9.66
CA HIS A 89 0.59 2.02 -8.53
C HIS A 89 2.05 1.57 -8.46
N ILE A 90 2.30 0.27 -8.59
CA ILE A 90 3.64 -0.32 -8.53
C ILE A 90 4.51 0.18 -9.67
N GLN A 91 3.96 0.26 -10.89
CA GLN A 91 4.67 0.81 -12.04
C GLN A 91 5.06 2.28 -11.82
N ASP A 92 4.12 3.08 -11.32
CA ASP A 92 4.33 4.51 -11.05
C ASP A 92 5.39 4.74 -9.97
N ILE A 93 5.26 4.10 -8.79
CA ILE A 93 6.24 4.28 -7.70
C ILE A 93 7.62 3.74 -8.10
N THR A 94 7.69 2.66 -8.88
CA THR A 94 8.97 2.10 -9.35
C THR A 94 9.66 3.10 -10.30
N SER A 95 8.92 3.64 -11.27
CA SER A 95 9.42 4.65 -12.21
C SER A 95 9.89 5.92 -11.51
N LYS A 96 9.07 6.46 -10.60
CA LYS A 96 9.43 7.64 -9.77
C LYS A 96 10.67 7.37 -8.91
N SER A 97 10.76 6.19 -8.32
CA SER A 97 11.89 5.80 -7.46
C SER A 97 13.18 5.61 -8.25
N TYR A 98 13.13 5.08 -9.47
CA TYR A 98 14.30 5.03 -10.34
C TYR A 98 14.83 6.41 -10.72
N LYS A 99 13.94 7.36 -11.04
CA LYS A 99 14.34 8.75 -11.31
C LYS A 99 15.06 9.35 -10.10
N LYS A 100 14.49 9.16 -8.90
CA LYS A 100 15.09 9.61 -7.64
C LYS A 100 16.42 8.91 -7.33
N LEU A 101 16.52 7.61 -7.55
CA LEU A 101 17.76 6.87 -7.40
C LEU A 101 18.85 7.40 -8.34
N GLY A 102 18.50 7.68 -9.60
CA GLY A 102 19.42 8.30 -10.55
C GLY A 102 19.94 9.66 -10.06
N MET A 103 19.09 10.48 -9.42
CA MET A 103 19.52 11.72 -8.78
C MET A 103 20.46 11.46 -7.60
N VAL A 104 20.12 10.53 -6.70
CA VAL A 104 20.96 10.15 -5.56
C VAL A 104 22.34 9.70 -6.02
N ILE A 105 22.42 8.77 -6.98
CA ILE A 105 23.69 8.27 -7.53
C ILE A 105 24.51 9.40 -8.15
N ARG A 106 23.87 10.36 -8.84
CA ARG A 106 24.56 11.51 -9.45
C ARG A 106 25.14 12.45 -8.38
N PHE A 107 24.38 12.78 -7.35
CA PHE A 107 24.84 13.67 -6.28
C PHE A 107 25.89 13.01 -5.39
N CYS A 108 25.78 11.69 -5.17
CA CYS A 108 26.71 10.93 -4.35
C CYS A 108 28.02 10.56 -5.08
N LYS A 109 28.22 10.98 -6.34
CA LYS A 109 29.45 10.66 -7.08
C LYS A 109 30.72 11.07 -6.35
N MET A 110 30.74 12.24 -5.72
CA MET A 110 31.89 12.76 -4.97
C MET A 110 31.81 12.49 -3.46
N ILE A 111 30.71 11.89 -2.99
CA ILE A 111 30.56 11.51 -1.59
C ILE A 111 31.29 10.17 -1.40
N GLU A 112 32.15 10.11 -0.39
CA GLU A 112 32.89 8.91 0.00
C GLU A 112 32.29 8.24 1.24
N ASP A 113 31.61 9.01 2.09
CA ASP A 113 30.95 8.50 3.28
C ASP A 113 29.75 7.59 2.92
N PRO A 114 29.82 6.27 3.17
CA PRO A 114 28.76 5.33 2.83
C PRO A 114 27.48 5.55 3.66
N ASP A 115 27.61 6.04 4.90
CA ASP A 115 26.46 6.30 5.77
C ASP A 115 25.65 7.50 5.25
N ALA A 116 26.31 8.55 4.77
CA ALA A 116 25.66 9.66 4.08
C ALA A 116 24.94 9.21 2.81
N ILE A 117 25.55 8.34 2.00
CA ILE A 117 24.94 7.79 0.78
C ILE A 117 23.69 6.96 1.13
N LEU A 118 23.80 6.11 2.15
CA LEU A 118 22.70 5.28 2.65
C LEU A 118 21.56 6.14 3.20
N LEU A 119 21.88 7.18 3.96
CA LEU A 119 20.90 8.13 4.49
C LEU A 119 20.13 8.82 3.36
N LEU A 120 20.83 9.28 2.30
CA LEU A 120 20.19 9.89 1.14
C LEU A 120 19.27 8.92 0.39
N TYR A 121 19.70 7.67 0.22
CA TYR A 121 18.85 6.63 -0.35
C TYR A 121 17.60 6.38 0.50
N ASN A 122 17.77 6.22 1.81
CA ASN A 122 16.67 5.94 2.72
C ASN A 122 15.64 7.08 2.74
N THR A 123 16.12 8.33 2.78
CA THR A 123 15.26 9.53 2.88
C THR A 123 14.55 9.87 1.57
N ILE A 124 15.20 9.68 0.41
CA ILE A 124 14.66 10.15 -0.88
C ILE A 124 13.98 9.03 -1.67
N VAL A 125 14.57 7.83 -1.68
CA VAL A 125 14.12 6.71 -2.53
C VAL A 125 13.27 5.75 -1.72
N ARG A 126 13.83 5.20 -0.62
CA ARG A 126 13.14 4.19 0.17
C ARG A 126 11.85 4.72 0.79
N SER A 127 11.85 5.94 1.32
CA SER A 127 10.65 6.59 1.86
C SER A 127 9.49 6.65 0.86
N LYS A 128 9.78 6.78 -0.44
CA LYS A 128 8.78 6.77 -1.51
C LYS A 128 8.30 5.38 -1.86
N ILE A 129 9.21 4.40 -1.89
CA ILE A 129 8.86 3.01 -2.15
C ILE A 129 8.00 2.43 -1.04
N GLU A 130 8.25 2.78 0.23
CA GLU A 130 7.59 2.16 1.38
C GLU A 130 6.37 2.94 1.90
N TYR A 131 6.07 4.08 1.29
CA TYR A 131 4.94 4.91 1.67
C TYR A 131 3.61 4.15 1.53
N CYS A 132 2.79 4.13 2.59
CA CYS A 132 1.51 3.42 2.65
C CYS A 132 1.59 1.91 2.32
N SER A 133 2.76 1.28 2.48
CA SER A 133 2.96 -0.10 2.03
C SER A 133 2.00 -1.15 2.61
N PRO A 134 1.49 -1.06 3.85
CA PRO A 134 0.52 -2.03 4.34
C PRO A 134 -0.73 -2.16 3.45
N ILE A 135 -1.09 -1.10 2.72
CA ILE A 135 -2.27 -1.05 1.86
C ILE A 135 -2.04 -1.81 0.55
N TRP A 136 -0.91 -1.55 -0.13
CA TRP A 136 -0.69 -1.97 -1.51
C TRP A 136 0.33 -3.10 -1.70
N THR A 137 0.93 -3.62 -0.62
CA THR A 137 1.99 -4.65 -0.69
C THR A 137 1.67 -5.74 -1.75
N PRO A 138 2.53 -5.91 -2.76
CA PRO A 138 2.26 -6.86 -3.84
C PRO A 138 2.26 -8.30 -3.34
N LYS A 139 1.50 -9.13 -4.05
CA LYS A 139 1.33 -10.56 -3.75
C LYS A 139 2.09 -11.46 -4.69
N THR A 140 2.38 -10.96 -5.89
CA THR A 140 3.11 -11.70 -6.91
C THR A 140 4.59 -11.40 -6.77
N GLN A 141 5.42 -12.44 -6.90
CA GLN A 141 6.87 -12.28 -6.86
C GLN A 141 7.36 -11.36 -7.98
N THR A 142 6.72 -11.38 -9.14
CA THR A 142 7.05 -10.49 -10.26
C THR A 142 6.90 -9.01 -9.88
N ALA A 143 5.81 -8.65 -9.20
CA ALA A 143 5.59 -7.27 -8.78
C ALA A 143 6.51 -6.86 -7.63
N MET A 144 6.76 -7.78 -6.68
CA MET A 144 7.75 -7.56 -5.61
C MET A 144 9.14 -7.30 -6.19
N TYR A 145 9.58 -8.18 -7.11
CA TYR A 145 10.86 -8.07 -7.78
C TYR A 145 10.97 -6.78 -8.59
N ALA A 146 9.91 -6.36 -9.30
CA ALA A 146 9.91 -5.12 -10.08
C ALA A 146 10.29 -3.89 -9.22
N ILE A 147 9.75 -3.79 -8.01
CA ILE A 147 10.06 -2.70 -7.08
C ILE A 147 11.46 -2.90 -6.47
N GLU A 148 11.78 -4.13 -6.05
CA GLU A 148 13.07 -4.43 -5.42
C GLU A 148 14.26 -4.22 -6.36
N ARG A 149 14.06 -4.26 -7.68
CA ARG A 149 15.10 -3.88 -8.65
C ARG A 149 15.64 -2.47 -8.44
N VAL A 150 14.87 -1.54 -7.85
CA VAL A 150 15.37 -0.21 -7.47
C VAL A 150 16.43 -0.35 -6.36
N GLN A 151 16.13 -1.13 -5.32
CA GLN A 151 17.10 -1.42 -4.26
C GLN A 151 18.31 -2.21 -4.78
N ARG A 152 18.10 -3.24 -5.61
CA ARG A 152 19.20 -4.02 -6.21
C ARG A 152 20.17 -3.11 -6.96
N CYS A 153 19.69 -2.10 -7.67
CA CYS A 153 20.54 -1.13 -8.34
C CYS A 153 21.33 -0.26 -7.34
N PHE A 154 20.69 0.20 -6.26
CA PHE A 154 21.35 0.99 -5.23
C PHE A 154 22.42 0.18 -4.49
N VAL A 155 22.12 -1.05 -4.10
CA VAL A 155 23.03 -1.95 -3.39
C VAL A 155 24.31 -2.20 -4.18
N ARG A 156 24.20 -2.42 -5.50
CA ARG A 156 25.38 -2.57 -6.38
C ARG A 156 26.22 -1.30 -6.46
N TYR A 157 25.58 -0.14 -6.47
CA TYR A 157 26.28 1.15 -6.45
C TYR A 157 27.00 1.38 -5.12
N LEU A 158 26.34 1.14 -3.98
CA LEU A 158 26.94 1.27 -2.66
C LEU A 158 28.10 0.27 -2.47
N PHE A 159 27.93 -0.96 -2.93
CA PHE A 159 29.00 -1.96 -2.93
C PHE A 159 30.22 -1.47 -3.73
N GLN A 160 30.00 -0.92 -4.94
CA GLN A 160 31.09 -0.36 -5.74
C GLN A 160 31.81 0.77 -5.02
N LYS A 161 31.07 1.64 -4.32
CA LYS A 161 31.64 2.73 -3.53
C LYS A 161 32.55 2.22 -2.40
N LEU A 162 32.15 1.14 -1.74
CA LEU A 162 32.89 0.54 -0.63
C LEU A 162 34.10 -0.30 -1.07
N ASN A 163 33.97 -1.03 -2.18
CA ASN A 163 34.94 -2.07 -2.58
C ASN A 163 35.76 -1.68 -3.82
N GLY A 164 35.46 -0.57 -4.48
CA GLY A 164 36.19 -0.09 -5.65
C GLY A 164 35.89 -0.80 -6.97
N PHE A 165 35.05 -1.85 -6.99
CA PHE A 165 34.65 -2.55 -8.20
C PHE A 165 33.14 -2.83 -8.26
N TYR A 166 32.60 -2.91 -9.47
CA TYR A 166 31.17 -3.16 -9.68
C TYR A 166 30.88 -4.68 -9.71
N PRO A 167 29.87 -5.19 -8.98
CA PRO A 167 29.60 -6.62 -8.86
C PRO A 167 28.89 -7.16 -10.12
N LYS A 168 29.65 -7.33 -11.18
CA LYS A 168 29.24 -7.91 -12.47
C LYS A 168 30.36 -8.83 -12.96
N TYR A 169 30.01 -9.77 -13.86
CA TYR A 169 30.97 -10.66 -14.51
C TYR A 169 32.28 -9.94 -14.90
N PRO A 170 33.45 -10.51 -14.54
CA PRO A 170 33.67 -11.82 -13.90
C PRO A 170 33.40 -11.86 -12.40
N ASN A 171 33.33 -10.71 -11.71
CA ASN A 171 33.14 -10.58 -10.26
C ASN A 171 31.65 -10.46 -9.89
N TYR A 172 30.80 -11.31 -10.46
CA TYR A 172 29.38 -11.29 -10.13
C TYR A 172 29.16 -11.73 -8.68
N ILE A 173 28.35 -10.97 -7.95
CA ILE A 173 27.93 -11.28 -6.59
C ILE A 173 26.41 -11.29 -6.56
N GLU A 174 25.83 -12.33 -5.97
CA GLU A 174 24.40 -12.45 -5.79
C GLU A 174 23.86 -11.35 -4.85
N TYR A 175 22.62 -10.93 -5.07
CA TYR A 175 22.06 -9.81 -4.33
C TYR A 175 21.94 -10.11 -2.85
N GLU A 176 21.55 -11.34 -2.53
CA GLU A 176 21.37 -11.87 -1.19
C GLU A 176 22.70 -11.74 -0.41
N THR A 177 23.82 -12.12 -1.03
CA THR A 177 25.17 -11.90 -0.45
C THR A 177 25.54 -10.41 -0.33
N LEU A 178 25.13 -9.56 -1.28
CA LEU A 178 25.40 -8.13 -1.19
C LEU A 178 24.69 -7.48 0.00
N ILE A 179 23.44 -7.85 0.27
CA ILE A 179 22.67 -7.27 1.37
C ILE A 179 23.08 -7.83 2.74
N GLU A 180 23.59 -9.06 2.82
CA GLU A 180 24.15 -9.62 4.06
C GLU A 180 25.35 -8.82 4.59
N ASN A 181 26.14 -8.23 3.68
CA ASN A 181 27.33 -7.45 4.02
C ASN A 181 27.08 -5.94 4.10
N LEU A 182 25.83 -5.49 3.98
CA LEU A 182 25.44 -4.09 4.05
C LEU A 182 24.33 -3.91 5.09
N PRO A 183 24.20 -2.72 5.72
CA PRO A 183 23.12 -2.44 6.67
C PRO A 183 21.77 -2.19 5.95
N ILE A 184 21.38 -3.10 5.04
CA ILE A 184 20.19 -3.01 4.19
C ILE A 184 19.46 -4.35 4.21
N GLU A 185 18.25 -4.39 4.75
CA GLU A 185 17.38 -5.58 4.65
C GLU A 185 16.76 -5.71 3.24
N SER A 186 16.22 -6.87 2.86
CA SER A 186 15.44 -6.98 1.61
C SER A 186 14.18 -6.11 1.64
N LEU A 187 13.69 -5.67 0.47
CA LEU A 187 12.44 -4.90 0.41
C LEU A 187 11.28 -5.73 0.98
N GLU A 188 11.20 -7.00 0.60
CA GLU A 188 10.15 -7.90 1.04
C GLU A 188 10.10 -8.03 2.57
N SER A 189 11.25 -8.21 3.22
CA SER A 189 11.33 -8.26 4.69
C SER A 189 10.74 -7.01 5.33
N ARG A 190 11.06 -5.83 4.79
CA ARG A 190 10.59 -4.56 5.34
C ARG A 190 9.10 -4.32 5.10
N LEU A 191 8.57 -4.72 3.95
CA LEU A 191 7.12 -4.64 3.68
C LEU A 191 6.33 -5.55 4.62
N LYS A 192 6.83 -6.76 4.85
CA LYS A 192 6.32 -7.72 5.84
C LYS A 192 6.32 -7.13 7.26
N ASN A 193 7.41 -6.47 7.62
CA ASN A 193 7.53 -5.80 8.92
C ASN A 193 6.53 -4.62 9.05
N ASN A 194 6.31 -3.85 7.98
CA ASN A 194 5.31 -2.78 7.94
C ASN A 194 3.88 -3.32 8.09
N GLN A 195 3.54 -4.46 7.49
CA GLN A 195 2.24 -5.12 7.69
C GLN A 195 2.02 -5.52 9.14
N THR A 196 3.07 -6.01 9.80
CA THR A 196 3.01 -6.41 11.22
C THR A 196 2.82 -5.20 12.14
N LYS A 197 3.57 -4.12 11.89
CA LYS A 197 3.37 -2.84 12.59
C LYS A 197 1.97 -2.28 12.38
N TYR A 198 1.43 -2.38 11.17
CA TYR A 198 0.05 -1.97 10.87
C TYR A 198 -0.96 -2.75 11.72
N LEU A 199 -0.83 -4.08 11.80
CA LEU A 199 -1.71 -4.91 12.61
C LEU A 199 -1.61 -4.58 14.11
N LYS A 200 -0.39 -4.42 14.62
CA LYS A 200 -0.14 -3.97 16.00
C LYS A 200 -0.78 -2.61 16.28
N ASN A 201 -0.67 -1.66 15.35
CA ASN A 201 -1.25 -0.33 15.53
C ASN A 201 -2.78 -0.37 15.57
N ILE A 202 -3.44 -1.29 14.86
CA ILE A 202 -4.90 -1.49 15.00
C ILE A 202 -5.22 -2.05 16.39
N LEU A 203 -4.53 -3.11 16.82
CA LEU A 203 -4.81 -3.80 18.09
C LEU A 203 -4.54 -2.94 19.32
N THR A 204 -3.52 -2.08 19.25
CA THR A 204 -3.17 -1.12 20.31
C THR A 204 -3.94 0.20 20.21
N ASN A 205 -4.95 0.27 19.34
CA ASN A 205 -5.80 1.45 19.11
C ASN A 205 -5.04 2.73 18.67
N ARG A 206 -3.82 2.58 18.13
CA ARG A 206 -3.09 3.69 17.47
C ARG A 206 -3.71 4.05 16.13
N ILE A 207 -4.32 3.06 15.46
CA ILE A 207 -5.25 3.26 14.35
C ILE A 207 -6.65 2.99 14.91
N ASN A 208 -7.35 4.05 15.29
CA ASN A 208 -8.70 3.95 15.83
C ASN A 208 -9.71 3.82 14.69
N SER A 209 -10.12 2.57 14.40
CA SER A 209 -11.18 2.26 13.45
C SER A 209 -11.93 1.02 13.91
N SER A 210 -13.17 1.21 14.38
CA SER A 210 -14.06 0.12 14.77
C SER A 210 -14.29 -0.88 13.64
N GLU A 211 -14.39 -0.39 12.40
CA GLU A 211 -14.52 -1.23 11.21
C GLU A 211 -13.30 -2.14 11.01
N LEU A 212 -12.08 -1.60 11.07
CA LEU A 212 -10.86 -2.40 10.94
C LEU A 212 -10.72 -3.41 12.09
N THR A 213 -11.03 -3.01 13.31
CA THR A 213 -10.98 -3.89 14.48
C THR A 213 -12.01 -5.03 14.37
N SER A 214 -13.22 -4.74 13.88
CA SER A 214 -14.27 -5.76 13.68
C SER A 214 -13.89 -6.83 12.64
N ASN A 215 -13.01 -6.48 11.71
CA ASN A 215 -12.49 -7.41 10.70
C ASN A 215 -11.38 -8.34 11.23
N ILE A 216 -10.84 -8.09 12.43
CA ILE A 216 -9.82 -8.95 13.05
C ILE A 216 -10.52 -10.06 13.84
N LYS A 217 -10.28 -11.31 13.42
CA LYS A 217 -10.82 -12.50 14.10
C LYS A 217 -9.69 -13.29 14.72
N PHE A 218 -9.73 -13.47 16.03
CA PHE A 218 -8.76 -14.31 16.75
C PHE A 218 -9.18 -15.78 16.70
N ARG A 219 -8.20 -16.67 16.57
CA ARG A 219 -8.40 -18.10 16.74
C ARG A 219 -8.34 -18.41 18.23
N VAL A 220 -9.44 -18.90 18.79
CA VAL A 220 -9.47 -19.44 20.16
C VAL A 220 -9.14 -20.93 20.07
N ALA A 221 -8.13 -21.39 20.81
CA ALA A 221 -7.80 -22.81 20.87
C ALA A 221 -8.92 -23.58 21.57
N ASP A 222 -9.39 -24.68 20.97
CA ASP A 222 -10.29 -25.61 21.67
C ASP A 222 -9.46 -26.34 22.74
N ALA A 223 -9.86 -26.20 24.01
CA ALA A 223 -9.14 -26.76 25.16
C ALA A 223 -8.92 -28.29 25.09
N ARG A 224 -9.63 -28.98 24.19
CA ARG A 224 -9.54 -30.43 23.96
C ARG A 224 -8.43 -30.84 23.00
N LEU A 225 -7.86 -29.91 22.24
CA LEU A 225 -6.74 -30.15 21.32
C LEU A 225 -5.49 -29.52 21.93
N ARG A 226 -4.75 -30.31 22.74
CA ARG A 226 -3.49 -29.86 23.37
C ARG A 226 -2.41 -29.49 22.36
N ASP A 227 -2.53 -29.94 21.11
CA ASP A 227 -1.67 -29.55 20.00
C ASP A 227 -2.46 -28.70 19.01
N ASN A 228 -2.09 -27.42 18.92
CA ASN A 228 -2.44 -26.59 17.78
C ASN A 228 -1.35 -26.77 16.71
N PRO A 229 -1.53 -27.64 15.69
CA PRO A 229 -0.47 -27.95 14.73
C PRO A 229 -0.01 -26.72 13.93
N ASP A 230 -0.83 -25.65 13.86
CA ASP A 230 -0.51 -24.47 13.04
C ASP A 230 -0.05 -23.23 13.83
N ASN A 231 -0.10 -23.24 15.17
CA ASN A 231 0.21 -22.09 16.04
C ASN A 231 -0.40 -20.73 15.58
N ASN A 232 -1.52 -20.75 14.83
CA ASN A 232 -2.09 -19.56 14.19
C ASN A 232 -2.87 -18.70 15.20
N LEU A 233 -2.59 -17.40 15.26
CA LEU A 233 -3.26 -16.44 16.15
C LEU A 233 -4.57 -15.92 15.54
N PHE A 234 -4.57 -15.67 14.22
CA PHE A 234 -5.71 -15.09 13.52
C PHE A 234 -6.49 -16.15 12.75
N LEU A 235 -7.81 -16.04 12.74
CA LEU A 235 -8.68 -16.76 11.83
C LEU A 235 -8.77 -15.97 10.53
N VAL A 236 -8.31 -16.58 9.44
CA VAL A 236 -8.31 -15.94 8.12
C VAL A 236 -9.16 -16.78 7.16
N PRO A 237 -10.28 -16.23 6.66
CA PRO A 237 -11.10 -16.92 5.67
C PRO A 237 -10.32 -17.18 4.37
N LYS A 238 -10.55 -18.36 3.76
CA LYS A 238 -9.86 -18.76 2.53
C LYS A 238 -10.31 -17.94 1.30
N ASP A 239 -11.59 -17.57 1.25
CA ASP A 239 -12.25 -17.03 0.04
C ASP A 239 -12.49 -15.52 0.05
N GLU A 240 -12.04 -14.80 1.08
CA GLU A 240 -12.23 -13.35 1.15
C GLU A 240 -11.34 -12.59 0.15
N THR A 241 -11.93 -11.54 -0.44
CA THR A 241 -11.18 -10.48 -1.12
C THR A 241 -10.04 -10.01 -0.23
N PRO A 242 -8.79 -10.01 -0.72
CA PRO A 242 -7.72 -9.67 0.16
C PRO A 242 -7.69 -8.19 0.50
N SER A 243 -8.06 -7.86 1.74
CA SER A 243 -7.84 -6.53 2.31
C SER A 243 -6.41 -6.40 2.86
N PRO A 244 -5.94 -5.17 3.14
CA PRO A 244 -4.70 -4.93 3.87
C PRO A 244 -4.64 -5.70 5.20
N THR A 245 -5.73 -5.67 5.97
CA THR A 245 -5.84 -6.35 7.28
C THR A 245 -5.78 -7.86 7.13
N ILE A 246 -6.51 -8.44 6.18
CA ILE A 246 -6.46 -9.89 5.90
C ILE A 246 -5.05 -10.30 5.46
N SER A 247 -4.39 -9.50 4.64
CA SER A 247 -3.03 -9.78 4.16
C SER A 247 -2.01 -9.73 5.31
N ALA A 248 -2.15 -8.77 6.23
CA ALA A 248 -1.32 -8.69 7.43
C ALA A 248 -1.55 -9.87 8.39
N MET A 249 -2.80 -10.27 8.62
CA MET A 249 -3.12 -11.45 9.44
C MET A 249 -2.57 -12.75 8.84
N LYS A 250 -2.71 -12.95 7.51
CA LYS A 250 -2.11 -14.08 6.78
C LYS A 250 -0.61 -14.11 7.00
N HIS A 251 0.05 -12.97 6.81
CA HIS A 251 1.48 -12.86 6.97
C HIS A 251 1.93 -13.21 8.41
N TYR A 252 1.29 -12.65 9.44
CA TYR A 252 1.62 -12.93 10.84
C TYR A 252 1.49 -14.42 11.18
N ASN A 253 0.45 -15.08 10.68
CA ASN A 253 0.25 -16.51 10.90
C ASN A 253 1.40 -17.36 10.33
N THR A 254 1.97 -16.97 9.17
CA THR A 254 3.09 -17.66 8.52
C THR A 254 4.46 -17.39 9.14
N MET A 255 4.57 -16.51 10.14
CA MET A 255 5.85 -16.19 10.77
C MET A 255 6.33 -17.33 11.69
N ASN A 256 7.61 -17.69 11.56
CA ASN A 256 8.26 -18.63 12.47
C ASN A 256 8.45 -18.03 13.87
N GLN A 257 8.85 -16.76 13.96
CA GLN A 257 8.96 -16.01 15.21
C GLN A 257 7.92 -14.89 15.21
N LYS A 258 7.01 -14.94 16.17
CA LYS A 258 5.86 -14.03 16.24
C LYS A 258 6.15 -12.89 17.21
N PRO A 259 6.23 -11.64 16.75
CA PRO A 259 6.43 -10.50 17.64
C PRO A 259 5.17 -10.24 18.47
N ASP A 260 5.33 -9.75 19.70
CA ASP A 260 4.19 -9.40 20.53
C ASP A 260 3.43 -8.19 19.93
N LEU A 261 2.14 -8.42 19.68
CA LEU A 261 1.22 -7.44 19.11
C LEU A 261 0.48 -6.62 20.16
N PHE A 262 0.55 -6.98 21.45
CA PHE A 262 -0.27 -6.40 22.51
C PHE A 262 0.51 -5.50 23.49
N ILE A 263 1.84 -5.51 23.43
CA ILE A 263 2.73 -4.67 24.28
C ILE A 263 3.37 -3.57 23.44
#